data_AF-A0A8J2FX01-F1
#
_entry.id   AF-A0A8J2FX01-F1
#
_cell.length_a   1.000
_cell.length_b   1.000
_cell.length_c   1.000
_cell.angle_alpha   90.00
_cell.angle_beta   90.00
_cell.angle_gamma   90.00
#
_symmetry.space_group_name_H-M   'P 1'
#
loop_
_entity.id
_entity.type
_entity.pdbx_description
1 polymer ?
#
loop_
_entity_poly.entity_id
_entity_poly.type
_entity_poly.pdbx_seq_one_letter_code
_entity_poly.pdbx_strand_id
1 'polypeptide(L)'
;MLQMLLAMGGPALIRRGPREAPGVVLQKTKVRILDRHGSEYKRNVLEYQRTRGEFLRGLAAHPVGRSLALIALGKEGVEALEQGRLPKWPTGAWVTVSSPPMVKIGSKKTWERLPIRGPIFPKDRPLGPLPHNLKTARGKPVSYPPHAAKDQKSQSSEGYQCHHIVQKSTLSVNDPTGVNDPCNLVVVQTLRSGNNQRNWHHYWHAGFLHPQTHLAAGSLATVYFVRPLFPIYPPICQAFHTVEEVQEALQKLDPNAKLPRAWAQRLVAFSEAVGHREPLVPEKCREAIRAFQEIHLSPDHDPEDEERRRQRAAELGAPWACQWLPPGAQVLGKCVPKDQEHKTPLAVISEPTRGPLEPLSGSEHTRSGRHRRSPRHPGSAGKQKKPGTRKELNR
;
A
#
# COMPACT_ATOMS: atom_id res chain seq x y z
N MET A 1 7.15 1.77 13.51
CA MET A 1 6.85 1.55 12.06
C MET A 1 8.06 1.66 11.14
N LEU A 2 8.71 2.82 10.96
CA LEU A 2 9.72 2.99 9.89
C LEU A 2 10.95 2.08 10.03
N GLN A 3 11.43 1.84 11.25
CA GLN A 3 12.50 0.87 11.52
C GLN A 3 12.09 -0.55 11.12
N MET A 4 10.86 -0.96 11.44
CA MET A 4 10.30 -2.24 11.00
C MET A 4 10.22 -2.33 9.47
N LEU A 5 9.76 -1.28 8.78
CA LEU A 5 9.78 -1.24 7.31
C LEU A 5 11.18 -1.42 6.74
N LEU A 6 12.19 -0.80 7.35
CA LEU A 6 13.58 -0.95 6.93
C LEU A 6 14.09 -2.39 7.13
N ALA A 7 13.74 -3.02 8.26
CA ALA A 7 14.12 -4.39 8.58
C ALA A 7 13.47 -5.44 7.66
N MET A 8 12.28 -5.16 7.11
CA MET A 8 11.54 -6.11 6.25
C MET A 8 12.12 -6.29 4.85
N GLY A 9 13.05 -5.43 4.38
CA GLY A 9 13.63 -5.62 3.05
C GLY A 9 14.64 -4.58 2.60
N GLY A 10 15.63 -4.98 1.82
CA GLY A 10 16.60 -4.06 1.22
C GLY A 10 16.27 -3.67 -0.23
N PRO A 11 17.10 -2.80 -0.85
CA PRO A 11 17.06 -2.53 -2.29
C PRO A 11 17.09 -3.80 -3.17
N ALA A 12 17.85 -4.82 -2.76
CA ALA A 12 17.92 -6.09 -3.47
C ALA A 12 16.57 -6.83 -3.52
N LEU A 13 15.78 -6.75 -2.44
CA LEU A 13 14.45 -7.37 -2.41
C LEU A 13 13.49 -6.67 -3.37
N ILE A 14 13.56 -5.33 -3.43
CA ILE A 14 12.74 -4.52 -4.33
C ILE A 14 13.05 -4.87 -5.80
N ARG A 15 14.33 -4.99 -6.16
CA ARG A 15 14.77 -5.32 -7.54
C ARG A 15 14.37 -6.73 -7.99
N ARG A 16 14.34 -7.69 -7.06
CA ARG A 16 13.94 -9.08 -7.35
C ARG A 16 12.42 -9.24 -7.41
N GLY A 17 11.66 -8.28 -6.90
CA GLY A 17 10.20 -8.30 -6.92
C GLY A 17 9.64 -8.13 -8.33
N PRO A 18 8.37 -8.52 -8.54
CA PRO A 18 7.70 -8.35 -9.82
C PRO A 18 7.46 -6.87 -10.13
N ARG A 19 7.49 -6.53 -11.43
CA ARG A 19 7.26 -5.16 -11.91
C ARG A 19 5.83 -4.68 -11.69
N GLU A 20 4.89 -5.62 -11.57
CA GLU A 20 3.47 -5.39 -11.33
C GLU A 20 3.16 -5.07 -9.86
N ALA A 21 4.06 -5.41 -8.93
CA ALA A 21 3.95 -5.11 -7.50
C ALA A 21 5.33 -4.79 -6.90
N PRO A 22 6.00 -3.73 -7.37
CA PRO A 22 7.35 -3.36 -6.95
C PRO A 22 7.38 -2.95 -5.48
N GLY A 23 8.40 -3.35 -4.74
CA GLY A 23 8.57 -2.93 -3.34
C GLY A 23 7.44 -3.39 -2.40
N VAL A 24 6.78 -4.49 -2.73
CA VAL A 24 5.75 -5.15 -1.93
C VAL A 24 6.25 -6.51 -1.46
N VAL A 25 5.88 -6.89 -0.24
CA VAL A 25 6.02 -8.23 0.31
C VAL A 25 4.66 -8.75 0.79
N LEU A 26 4.55 -10.05 1.04
CA LEU A 26 3.37 -10.68 1.62
C LEU A 26 3.59 -10.95 3.11
N GLN A 27 2.67 -10.50 3.96
CA GLN A 27 2.65 -10.89 5.37
C GLN A 27 1.62 -12.02 5.56
N LYS A 28 2.10 -13.18 6.00
CA LYS A 28 1.24 -14.31 6.33
C LYS A 28 0.68 -14.18 7.74
N THR A 29 -0.65 -14.14 7.86
CA THR A 29 -1.34 -14.02 9.15
C THR A 29 -2.54 -14.96 9.21
N LYS A 30 -2.75 -15.60 10.37
CA LYS A 30 -3.98 -16.34 10.65
C LYS A 30 -5.04 -15.36 11.15
N VAL A 31 -6.20 -15.35 10.50
CA VAL A 31 -7.29 -14.44 10.85
C VAL A 31 -8.62 -15.16 11.03
N ARG A 32 -9.49 -14.56 11.84
CA ARG A 32 -10.93 -14.82 11.83
C ARG A 32 -11.62 -13.76 10.98
N ILE A 33 -12.50 -14.16 10.06
CA ILE A 33 -13.31 -13.24 9.27
C ILE A 33 -14.42 -12.66 10.15
N LEU A 34 -14.56 -11.35 10.15
CA LEU A 34 -15.57 -10.63 10.92
C LEU A 34 -16.83 -10.41 10.09
N ASP A 35 -17.97 -10.47 10.77
CA ASP A 35 -19.22 -9.94 10.22
C ASP A 35 -19.12 -8.41 10.10
N ARG A 36 -19.36 -7.89 8.89
CA ARG A 36 -19.32 -6.45 8.60
C ARG A 36 -20.46 -5.67 9.27
N HIS A 37 -21.54 -6.34 9.65
CA HIS A 37 -22.65 -5.72 10.37
C HIS A 37 -22.49 -5.85 11.90
N GLY A 38 -21.57 -6.71 12.34
CA GLY A 38 -21.25 -6.99 13.73
C GLY A 38 -20.60 -5.83 14.48
N SER A 39 -20.71 -5.87 15.81
CA SER A 39 -20.15 -4.86 16.72
C SER A 39 -18.63 -4.78 16.67
N GLU A 40 -17.94 -5.93 16.49
CA GLU A 40 -16.48 -5.97 16.42
C GLU A 40 -15.94 -5.20 15.21
N TYR A 41 -16.53 -5.39 14.03
CA TYR A 41 -16.15 -4.66 12.82
C TYR A 41 -16.41 -3.16 12.98
N LYS A 42 -17.58 -2.78 13.51
CA LYS A 42 -17.93 -1.37 13.76
C LYS A 42 -16.91 -0.72 14.71
N ARG A 43 -16.51 -1.42 15.78
CA ARG A 43 -15.46 -0.97 16.70
C ARG A 43 -14.12 -0.76 15.97
N ASN A 44 -13.68 -1.72 15.16
CA ASN A 44 -12.44 -1.59 14.37
C ASN A 44 -12.49 -0.37 13.43
N VAL A 45 -13.64 -0.11 12.81
CA VAL A 45 -13.85 1.05 11.93
C VAL A 45 -13.77 2.38 12.69
N LEU A 46 -14.38 2.46 13.87
CA LEU A 46 -14.35 3.67 14.71
C LEU A 46 -12.94 3.96 15.22
N GLU A 47 -12.25 2.94 15.74
CA GLU A 47 -10.87 3.08 16.21
C GLU A 47 -9.94 3.54 15.08
N TYR A 48 -10.09 2.98 13.88
CA TYR A 48 -9.35 3.46 12.70
C TYR A 48 -9.54 4.95 12.42
N GLN A 49 -10.79 5.43 12.49
CA GLN A 49 -11.06 6.85 12.19
C GLN A 49 -10.28 7.77 13.14
N ARG A 50 -10.09 7.34 14.39
CA ARG A 50 -9.27 8.02 15.40
C ARG A 50 -7.78 7.88 15.10
N THR A 51 -7.27 6.65 14.96
CA THR A 51 -5.83 6.39 14.82
C THR A 51 -5.26 6.88 13.49
N ARG A 52 -6.08 6.94 12.43
CA ARG A 52 -5.66 7.44 11.12
C ARG A 52 -5.07 8.85 11.21
N GLY A 53 -5.72 9.77 11.90
CA GLY A 53 -5.23 11.15 12.01
C GLY A 53 -3.88 11.23 12.72
N GLU A 54 -3.70 10.43 13.77
CA GLU A 54 -2.45 10.32 14.53
C GLU A 54 -1.33 9.72 13.68
N PHE A 55 -1.62 8.67 12.91
CA PHE A 55 -0.68 8.07 11.97
C PHE A 55 -0.20 9.06 10.92
N LEU A 56 -1.11 9.82 10.28
CA LEU A 56 -0.75 10.79 9.24
C LEU A 56 0.15 11.90 9.82
N ARG A 57 -0.19 12.42 11.00
CA ARG A 57 0.64 13.42 11.69
C ARG A 57 1.99 12.86 12.10
N GLY A 58 2.03 11.64 12.65
CA GLY A 58 3.26 10.97 13.04
C GLY A 58 4.19 10.71 11.84
N LEU A 59 3.61 10.37 10.68
CA LEU A 59 4.34 10.21 9.43
C LEU A 59 4.97 11.53 8.98
N ALA A 60 4.23 12.64 9.04
CA ALA A 60 4.71 13.97 8.65
C ALA A 60 5.70 14.60 9.65
N ALA A 61 5.60 14.26 10.94
CA ALA A 61 6.50 14.74 11.98
C ALA A 61 7.85 14.00 11.99
N HIS A 62 7.89 12.74 11.52
CA HIS A 62 9.12 11.98 11.49
C HIS A 62 10.02 12.42 10.31
N PRO A 63 11.32 12.74 10.49
CA PRO A 63 12.18 13.28 9.42
C PRO A 63 12.21 12.44 8.14
N VAL A 64 12.36 11.12 8.29
CA VAL A 64 12.29 10.16 7.17
C VAL A 64 10.89 10.09 6.56
N GLY A 65 9.84 10.03 7.38
CA GLY A 65 8.46 9.95 6.92
C GLY A 65 8.06 11.18 6.12
N ARG A 66 8.40 12.37 6.65
CA ARG A 66 8.29 13.67 5.97
C ARG A 66 9.01 13.68 4.63
N SER A 67 10.27 13.24 4.59
CA SER A 67 11.06 13.25 3.35
C SER A 67 10.47 12.34 2.28
N LEU A 68 10.00 11.15 2.66
CA LEU A 68 9.28 10.25 1.75
C LEU A 68 7.95 10.86 1.29
N ALA A 69 7.23 11.54 2.20
CA ALA A 69 5.99 12.24 1.88
C ALA A 69 6.21 13.42 0.92
N LEU A 70 7.30 14.19 1.09
CA LEU A 70 7.66 15.25 0.15
C LEU A 70 7.88 14.69 -1.26
N ILE A 71 8.63 13.59 -1.38
CA ILE A 71 8.93 12.96 -2.68
C ILE A 71 7.66 12.39 -3.33
N ALA A 72 6.78 11.75 -2.56
CA ALA A 72 5.59 11.10 -3.08
C ALA A 72 4.42 12.06 -3.32
N LEU A 73 4.24 13.04 -2.43
CA LEU A 73 3.02 13.85 -2.31
C LEU A 73 3.24 15.36 -2.52
N GLY A 74 4.49 15.83 -2.53
CA GLY A 74 4.81 17.26 -2.56
C GLY A 74 4.50 18.00 -1.26
N LYS A 75 4.71 19.33 -1.26
CA LYS A 75 4.54 20.20 -0.08
C LYS A 75 3.09 20.22 0.43
N GLU A 76 2.14 20.49 -0.46
CA GLU A 76 0.70 20.48 -0.14
C GLU A 76 0.27 19.13 0.45
N GLY A 77 0.87 18.05 -0.06
CA GLY A 77 0.64 16.70 0.44
C GLY A 77 1.08 16.54 1.90
N VAL A 78 2.28 17.02 2.23
CA VAL A 78 2.81 17.01 3.59
C VAL A 78 1.98 17.89 4.53
N GLU A 79 1.58 19.10 4.10
CA GLU A 79 0.72 19.98 4.89
C GLU A 79 -0.63 19.32 5.23
N ALA A 80 -1.21 18.57 4.28
CA ALA A 80 -2.41 17.79 4.55
C ALA A 80 -2.16 16.73 5.63
N LEU A 81 -1.04 16.00 5.57
CA LEU A 81 -0.68 14.98 6.55
C LEU A 81 -0.44 15.57 7.96
N GLU A 82 0.22 16.74 8.06
CA GLU A 82 0.43 17.46 9.32
C GLU A 82 -0.88 17.85 10.01
N GLN A 83 -1.93 18.06 9.23
CA GLN A 83 -3.27 18.34 9.74
C GLN A 83 -4.09 17.06 9.99
N GLY A 84 -3.50 15.88 9.82
CA GLY A 84 -4.18 14.59 9.93
C GLY A 84 -5.19 14.32 8.81
N ARG A 85 -5.04 15.01 7.67
CA ARG A 85 -5.91 14.90 6.49
C ARG A 85 -5.20 14.11 5.38
N LEU A 86 -6.01 13.50 4.52
CA LEU A 86 -5.48 12.83 3.33
C LEU A 86 -5.31 13.85 2.20
N PRO A 87 -4.21 13.80 1.45
CA PRO A 87 -3.97 14.72 0.34
C PRO A 87 -4.85 14.41 -0.87
N LYS A 88 -5.26 15.46 -1.58
CA LYS A 88 -5.92 15.35 -2.89
C LYS A 88 -4.87 15.17 -3.99
N TRP A 89 -5.24 14.47 -5.07
CA TRP A 89 -4.37 14.22 -6.23
C TRP A 89 -4.21 15.54 -7.02
N PRO A 90 -3.02 15.81 -7.58
CA PRO A 90 -2.25 17.00 -7.30
C PRO A 90 -2.91 18.29 -7.80
N THR A 91 -2.80 19.33 -6.97
CA THR A 91 -2.87 20.75 -7.36
C THR A 91 -1.48 21.39 -7.54
N GLY A 92 -0.38 20.66 -7.31
CA GLY A 92 0.99 21.19 -7.40
C GLY A 92 1.89 20.48 -8.43
N ALA A 93 2.64 21.28 -9.20
CA ALA A 93 3.47 20.87 -10.33
C ALA A 93 4.50 19.78 -10.02
N TRP A 94 4.58 18.81 -10.92
CA TRP A 94 5.68 17.87 -11.04
C TRP A 94 7.00 18.64 -11.04
N VAL A 95 7.93 18.33 -10.13
CA VAL A 95 9.31 18.78 -10.27
C VAL A 95 9.88 18.02 -11.45
N THR A 96 9.78 18.59 -12.64
CA THR A 96 10.56 18.15 -13.80
C THR A 96 12.03 18.34 -13.44
N VAL A 97 12.64 17.32 -12.85
CA VAL A 97 14.10 17.18 -12.89
C VAL A 97 14.40 16.98 -14.37
N SER A 98 15.12 17.96 -14.92
CA SER A 98 15.41 18.16 -16.33
C SER A 98 15.54 16.84 -17.09
N SER A 99 14.77 16.69 -18.17
CA SER A 99 15.11 15.76 -19.24
C SER A 99 16.61 15.90 -19.56
N PRO A 100 17.33 14.83 -19.94
CA PRO A 100 18.72 14.94 -20.32
C PRO A 100 18.89 16.07 -21.36
N PRO A 101 19.97 16.87 -21.27
CA PRO A 101 20.14 18.03 -22.13
C PRO A 101 20.04 17.59 -23.59
N MET A 102 19.10 18.20 -24.32
CA MET A 102 19.00 18.00 -25.75
C MET A 102 20.23 18.60 -26.40
N VAL A 103 21.12 17.75 -26.89
CA VAL A 103 22.33 18.19 -27.61
C VAL A 103 21.91 18.69 -28.98
N LYS A 104 22.24 19.96 -29.25
CA LYS A 104 22.03 20.59 -30.56
C LYS A 104 23.03 20.00 -31.56
N ILE A 105 22.57 19.12 -32.46
CA ILE A 105 23.36 18.64 -33.58
C ILE A 105 23.02 19.50 -34.80
N GLY A 106 23.93 20.41 -35.18
CA GLY A 106 23.86 21.14 -36.46
C GLY A 106 22.90 22.33 -36.52
N SER A 107 22.96 23.05 -37.65
CA SER A 107 22.36 24.37 -37.88
C SER A 107 20.94 24.35 -38.46
N LYS A 108 20.25 23.20 -38.51
CA LYS A 108 18.87 23.10 -39.01
C LYS A 108 17.91 22.75 -37.88
N LYS A 109 16.80 23.50 -37.79
CA LYS A 109 15.68 23.27 -36.87
C LYS A 109 14.92 22.00 -37.25
N THR A 110 15.50 20.83 -36.98
CA THR A 110 14.82 19.54 -37.05
C THR A 110 14.98 18.86 -35.70
N TRP A 111 13.88 18.76 -34.97
CA TRP A 111 13.79 18.04 -33.71
C TRP A 111 13.44 16.58 -34.03
N GLU A 112 14.42 15.69 -34.04
CA GLU A 112 14.15 14.25 -34.20
C GLU A 112 14.10 13.56 -32.84
N ARG A 113 12.98 12.88 -32.56
CA ARG A 113 12.97 11.77 -31.59
C ARG A 113 13.67 10.60 -32.25
N LEU A 114 14.67 10.02 -31.60
CA LEU A 114 15.22 8.72 -32.01
C LEU A 114 14.08 7.69 -32.10
N PRO A 115 13.94 6.95 -33.21
CA PRO A 115 12.80 6.07 -33.41
C PRO A 115 12.97 4.79 -32.61
N ILE A 116 12.11 4.57 -31.61
CA ILE A 116 11.83 3.23 -31.10
C ILE A 116 10.90 2.57 -32.12
N ARG A 117 11.41 1.60 -32.88
CA ARG A 117 10.61 0.77 -33.78
C ARG A 117 9.57 -0.02 -32.98
N GLY A 118 8.30 0.35 -33.11
CA GLY A 118 7.13 -0.47 -32.80
C GLY A 118 6.37 -0.79 -34.08
N PRO A 119 5.54 -1.85 -34.12
CA PRO A 119 4.91 -2.30 -35.36
C PRO A 119 3.90 -1.28 -35.89
N ILE A 120 3.96 -1.08 -37.20
CA ILE A 120 3.13 -0.17 -38.00
C ILE A 120 1.74 -0.79 -38.11
N PHE A 121 0.72 -0.13 -37.57
CA PHE A 121 -0.67 -0.36 -37.97
C PHE A 121 -1.05 0.65 -39.07
N PRO A 122 -1.67 0.20 -40.18
CA PRO A 122 -2.12 1.11 -41.22
C PRO A 122 -3.28 1.97 -40.69
N LYS A 123 -3.06 3.29 -40.67
CA LYS A 123 -4.13 4.28 -40.67
C LYS A 123 -4.74 4.24 -42.07
N ASP A 124 -5.99 3.81 -42.17
CA ASP A 124 -7.01 4.33 -43.09
C ASP A 124 -8.22 3.38 -43.11
N ARG A 125 -9.20 3.69 -42.26
CA ARG A 125 -10.62 3.37 -42.51
C ARG A 125 -11.49 4.37 -41.74
N PRO A 126 -12.46 5.03 -42.39
CA PRO A 126 -13.44 5.84 -41.67
C PRO A 126 -14.31 4.91 -40.81
N LEU A 127 -14.46 5.25 -39.53
CA LEU A 127 -15.45 4.63 -38.66
C LEU A 127 -16.84 4.99 -39.19
N GLY A 128 -17.54 4.02 -39.76
CA GLY A 128 -18.96 4.14 -40.05
C GLY A 128 -19.79 4.30 -38.77
N PRO A 129 -21.00 4.88 -38.85
CA PRO A 129 -21.84 5.09 -37.68
C PRO A 129 -22.30 3.75 -37.08
N LEU A 130 -22.25 3.65 -35.75
CA LEU A 130 -22.79 2.53 -34.98
C LEU A 130 -24.32 2.44 -35.16
N PRO A 131 -24.89 1.24 -35.36
CA PRO A 131 -26.34 1.08 -35.41
C PRO A 131 -26.92 1.05 -33.99
N HIS A 132 -27.58 2.13 -33.58
CA HIS A 132 -28.57 2.08 -32.51
C HIS A 132 -29.94 1.84 -33.14
N ASN A 133 -30.50 0.65 -32.99
CA ASN A 133 -31.92 0.40 -33.21
C ASN A 133 -32.40 -0.79 -32.37
N LEU A 134 -32.72 -0.52 -31.11
CA LEU A 134 -33.69 -1.34 -30.36
C LEU A 134 -34.96 -0.50 -30.21
N LYS A 135 -36.00 -0.89 -30.95
CA LYS A 135 -37.35 -0.34 -30.84
C LYS A 135 -38.17 -1.26 -29.94
N THR A 136 -39.06 -0.69 -29.14
CA THR A 136 -40.12 -1.49 -28.48
C THR A 136 -41.12 -1.99 -29.52
N ALA A 137 -41.91 -3.01 -29.20
CA ALA A 137 -42.94 -3.60 -30.07
C ALA A 137 -44.05 -2.63 -30.55
N ARG A 138 -44.01 -1.35 -30.16
CA ARG A 138 -44.91 -0.29 -30.62
C ARG A 138 -44.20 0.92 -31.25
N GLY A 139 -42.95 0.75 -31.70
CA GLY A 139 -42.29 1.71 -32.60
C GLY A 139 -41.94 3.08 -32.01
N LYS A 140 -42.00 3.27 -30.69
CA LYS A 140 -41.53 4.51 -30.05
C LYS A 140 -40.06 4.41 -29.61
N PRO A 141 -39.24 5.46 -29.79
CA PRO A 141 -37.90 5.53 -29.24
C PRO A 141 -37.94 5.46 -27.71
N VAL A 142 -37.04 4.68 -27.10
CA VAL A 142 -36.90 4.58 -25.65
C VAL A 142 -36.33 5.90 -25.14
N SER A 143 -37.18 6.78 -24.60
CA SER A 143 -36.74 7.96 -23.87
C SER A 143 -36.45 7.56 -22.41
N TYR A 144 -35.19 7.64 -22.00
CA TYR A 144 -34.86 7.64 -20.58
C TYR A 144 -35.26 9.00 -19.98
N PRO A 145 -35.98 9.05 -18.86
CA PRO A 145 -36.29 10.31 -18.22
C PRO A 145 -34.98 10.99 -17.74
N PRO A 146 -34.86 12.32 -17.87
CA PRO A 146 -33.72 13.05 -17.34
C PRO A 146 -33.72 12.95 -15.82
N HIS A 147 -32.54 12.70 -15.27
CA HIS A 147 -32.24 12.59 -13.85
C HIS A 147 -32.94 13.69 -13.03
N ALA A 148 -33.73 13.27 -12.03
CA ALA A 148 -33.96 14.10 -10.86
C ALA A 148 -32.65 14.15 -10.07
N ALA A 149 -31.79 15.09 -10.45
CA ALA A 149 -30.63 15.51 -9.68
C ALA A 149 -31.13 16.14 -8.36
N LYS A 150 -31.27 15.32 -7.31
CA LYS A 150 -31.22 15.84 -5.94
C LYS A 150 -29.76 15.97 -5.55
N ASP A 151 -29.40 17.21 -5.25
CA ASP A 151 -28.11 17.68 -4.75
C ASP A 151 -27.37 16.70 -3.84
N GLN A 152 -26.49 15.89 -4.43
CA GLN A 152 -25.27 15.46 -3.77
C GLN A 152 -24.11 16.10 -4.52
N LYS A 153 -23.62 17.22 -3.99
CA LYS A 153 -22.23 17.67 -4.18
C LYS A 153 -21.28 16.58 -3.67
N SER A 154 -21.18 15.45 -4.37
CA SER A 154 -20.04 14.56 -4.24
C SER A 154 -18.93 15.17 -5.11
N GLN A 155 -18.21 16.14 -4.55
CA GLN A 155 -16.90 16.52 -5.07
C GLN A 155 -16.06 15.24 -5.12
N SER A 156 -15.92 14.66 -6.32
CA SER A 156 -15.10 13.48 -6.59
C SER A 156 -13.63 13.88 -6.51
N SER A 157 -13.13 14.14 -5.31
CA SER A 157 -11.71 14.43 -5.14
C SER A 157 -10.91 13.13 -5.32
N GLU A 158 -10.34 12.96 -6.50
CA GLU A 158 -9.20 12.06 -6.72
C GLU A 158 -8.12 12.37 -5.67
N GLY A 159 -7.49 11.34 -5.09
CA GLY A 159 -6.61 11.57 -3.94
C GLY A 159 -5.93 10.33 -3.40
N TYR A 160 -5.42 10.47 -2.19
CA TYR A 160 -4.86 9.35 -1.44
C TYR A 160 -5.85 8.85 -0.39
N GLN A 161 -5.74 7.57 -0.05
CA GLN A 161 -6.44 6.96 1.07
C GLN A 161 -5.44 6.33 2.05
N CYS A 162 -5.85 6.22 3.32
CA CYS A 162 -5.11 5.42 4.29
C CYS A 162 -5.65 3.99 4.24
N HIS A 163 -4.85 3.06 3.77
CA HIS A 163 -5.20 1.64 3.67
C HIS A 163 -4.67 0.89 4.88
N HIS A 164 -5.45 -0.10 5.33
CA HIS A 164 -4.93 -1.09 6.26
C HIS A 164 -4.38 -2.27 5.51
N ILE A 165 -3.13 -2.60 5.79
CA ILE A 165 -2.49 -3.83 5.34
C ILE A 165 -3.30 -5.04 5.84
N VAL A 166 -3.68 -5.05 7.13
CA VAL A 166 -4.58 -6.06 7.70
C VAL A 166 -6.02 -5.57 7.57
N GLN A 167 -6.87 -6.30 6.86
CA GLN A 167 -8.23 -5.82 6.57
C GLN A 167 -9.07 -5.66 7.84
N LYS A 168 -9.85 -4.57 7.92
CA LYS A 168 -10.76 -4.28 9.04
C LYS A 168 -11.77 -5.39 9.32
N SER A 169 -12.12 -6.16 8.28
CA SER A 169 -13.03 -7.32 8.32
C SER A 169 -12.33 -8.60 8.76
N THR A 170 -11.13 -8.52 9.30
CA THR A 170 -10.37 -9.65 9.81
C THR A 170 -9.87 -9.33 11.22
N LEU A 171 -9.72 -10.35 12.05
CA LEU A 171 -9.08 -10.26 13.36
C LEU A 171 -7.92 -11.22 13.38
N SER A 172 -6.71 -10.73 13.65
CA SER A 172 -5.55 -11.61 13.81
C SER A 172 -5.77 -12.53 15.02
N VAL A 173 -5.51 -13.82 14.82
CA VAL A 173 -5.58 -14.82 15.90
C VAL A 173 -4.36 -14.73 16.82
N ASN A 174 -3.22 -14.27 16.27
CA ASN A 174 -1.94 -14.28 16.96
C ASN A 174 -1.50 -12.89 17.46
N ASP A 175 -2.13 -11.81 16.98
CA ASP A 175 -1.69 -10.45 17.23
C ASP A 175 -2.75 -9.63 17.99
N PRO A 176 -2.53 -9.34 19.28
CA PRO A 176 -3.44 -8.51 20.07
C PRO A 176 -3.29 -7.00 19.78
N THR A 177 -2.29 -6.57 19.01
CA THR A 177 -2.04 -5.13 18.73
C THR A 177 -3.12 -4.49 17.83
N GLY A 178 -4.02 -5.31 17.30
CA GLY A 178 -5.20 -4.87 16.57
C GLY A 178 -4.89 -4.46 15.13
N VAL A 179 -5.90 -4.54 14.27
CA VAL A 179 -5.79 -4.13 12.85
C VAL A 179 -5.39 -2.66 12.67
N ASN A 180 -5.55 -1.86 13.72
CA ASN A 180 -5.32 -0.42 13.77
C ASN A 180 -3.92 -0.01 14.27
N ASP A 181 -3.01 -0.96 14.58
CA ASP A 181 -1.60 -0.63 14.87
C ASP A 181 -1.04 0.23 13.72
N PRO A 182 -0.33 1.35 13.99
CA PRO A 182 0.23 2.20 12.95
C PRO A 182 1.14 1.48 11.95
N CYS A 183 1.73 0.35 12.34
CA CYS A 183 2.52 -0.52 11.48
C CYS A 183 1.67 -1.22 10.40
N ASN A 184 0.36 -1.27 10.55
CA ASN A 184 -0.60 -1.80 9.58
C ASN A 184 -1.20 -0.71 8.68
N LEU A 185 -0.78 0.54 8.81
CA LEU A 185 -1.29 1.66 8.02
C LEU A 185 -0.31 2.08 6.92
N VAL A 186 -0.86 2.39 5.75
CA VAL A 186 -0.12 2.92 4.60
C VAL A 186 -0.95 3.97 3.88
N VAL A 187 -0.32 5.06 3.45
CA VAL A 187 -0.96 6.03 2.55
C VAL A 187 -0.83 5.47 1.13
N VAL A 188 -1.95 5.24 0.45
CA VAL A 188 -1.95 4.63 -0.88
C VAL A 188 -2.80 5.45 -1.84
N GLN A 189 -2.35 5.53 -3.09
CA GLN A 189 -3.08 6.19 -4.14
C GLN A 189 -4.40 5.48 -4.47
N THR A 190 -5.47 6.26 -4.67
CA THR A 190 -6.80 5.75 -5.00
C THR A 190 -7.54 6.71 -5.94
N LEU A 191 -8.32 6.16 -6.87
CA LEU A 191 -9.11 6.96 -7.82
C LEU A 191 -10.57 6.53 -7.78
N ARG A 192 -11.47 7.51 -7.57
CA ARG A 192 -12.93 7.28 -7.59
C ARG A 192 -13.55 7.50 -8.96
N SER A 193 -12.83 8.13 -9.89
CA SER A 193 -13.27 8.47 -11.26
C SER A 193 -13.38 7.27 -12.20
N GLY A 194 -13.20 6.03 -11.71
CA GLY A 194 -13.10 4.84 -12.55
C GLY A 194 -11.80 4.73 -13.35
N ASN A 195 -10.91 5.73 -13.27
CA ASN A 195 -9.55 5.64 -13.80
C ASN A 195 -8.72 4.68 -12.95
N ASN A 196 -8.77 3.39 -13.28
CA ASN A 196 -8.10 2.33 -12.52
C ASN A 196 -6.61 2.17 -12.88
N GLN A 197 -6.03 3.08 -13.67
CA GLN A 197 -4.62 3.00 -14.06
C GLN A 197 -3.66 3.29 -12.91
N ARG A 198 -4.09 4.08 -11.91
CA ARG A 198 -3.27 4.44 -10.75
C ARG A 198 -3.93 4.10 -9.41
N ASN A 199 -4.93 3.22 -9.43
CA ASN A 199 -5.70 2.85 -8.25
C ASN A 199 -5.06 1.66 -7.52
N TRP A 200 -3.88 1.88 -6.96
CA TRP A 200 -3.12 0.86 -6.23
C TRP A 200 -3.88 0.31 -5.02
N HIS A 201 -4.67 1.16 -4.36
CA HIS A 201 -5.56 0.75 -3.27
C HIS A 201 -6.53 -0.36 -3.70
N HIS A 202 -7.33 -0.11 -4.74
CA HIS A 202 -8.29 -1.12 -5.21
C HIS A 202 -7.60 -2.27 -5.94
N TYR A 203 -6.44 -2.05 -6.55
CA TYR A 203 -5.64 -3.13 -7.13
C TYR A 203 -5.29 -4.19 -6.08
N TRP A 204 -4.80 -3.79 -4.90
CA TRP A 204 -4.50 -4.75 -3.84
C TRP A 204 -5.74 -5.45 -3.30
N HIS A 205 -6.83 -4.70 -3.12
CA HIS A 205 -8.09 -5.29 -2.68
C HIS A 205 -8.62 -6.32 -3.69
N ALA A 206 -8.71 -5.96 -4.97
CA ALA A 206 -9.29 -6.81 -6.00
C ALA A 206 -8.36 -7.99 -6.38
N GLY A 207 -7.06 -7.73 -6.55
CA GLY A 207 -6.12 -8.70 -7.09
C GLY A 207 -5.46 -9.62 -6.06
N PHE A 208 -5.57 -9.31 -4.76
CA PHE A 208 -4.91 -10.09 -3.71
C PHE A 208 -5.85 -10.40 -2.55
N LEU A 209 -6.47 -9.38 -1.95
CA LEU A 209 -7.11 -9.56 -0.64
C LEU A 209 -8.51 -10.17 -0.73
N HIS A 210 -9.40 -9.58 -1.53
CA HIS A 210 -10.80 -10.01 -1.64
C HIS A 210 -10.96 -11.48 -2.08
N PRO A 211 -10.15 -12.02 -3.01
CA PRO A 211 -10.17 -13.45 -3.33
C PRO A 211 -9.82 -14.38 -2.15
N GLN A 212 -9.12 -13.88 -1.12
CA GLN A 212 -8.77 -14.63 0.09
C GLN A 212 -9.80 -14.42 1.22
N THR A 213 -10.47 -13.26 1.28
CA THR A 213 -11.24 -12.83 2.47
C THR A 213 -12.75 -12.74 2.29
N HIS A 214 -13.30 -13.08 1.12
CA HIS A 214 -14.75 -13.15 0.88
C HIS A 214 -15.46 -14.35 1.58
N LEU A 215 -14.77 -15.09 2.46
CA LEU A 215 -15.33 -16.23 3.19
C LEU A 215 -16.41 -15.80 4.19
N ALA A 216 -17.25 -16.75 4.63
CA ALA A 216 -18.29 -16.51 5.62
C ALA A 216 -17.73 -15.96 6.95
N ALA A 217 -18.52 -15.13 7.64
CA ALA A 217 -18.16 -14.62 8.96
C ALA A 217 -17.89 -15.77 9.96
N GLY A 218 -16.90 -15.58 10.83
CA GLY A 218 -16.44 -16.60 11.76
C GLY A 218 -15.42 -17.58 11.18
N SER A 219 -15.28 -17.66 9.85
CA SER A 219 -14.28 -18.53 9.21
C SER A 219 -12.86 -18.19 9.66
N LEU A 220 -12.06 -19.23 9.89
CA LEU A 220 -10.63 -19.10 10.10
C LEU A 220 -9.90 -19.27 8.77
N ALA A 221 -9.01 -18.34 8.45
CA ALA A 221 -8.25 -18.37 7.21
C ALA A 221 -6.79 -17.98 7.45
N THR A 222 -5.89 -18.52 6.63
CA THR A 222 -4.53 -18.01 6.52
C THR A 222 -4.49 -17.05 5.35
N VAL A 223 -4.30 -15.76 5.63
CA VAL A 223 -4.34 -14.69 4.63
C VAL A 223 -2.94 -14.12 4.46
N TYR A 224 -2.60 -13.82 3.22
CA TYR A 224 -1.36 -13.16 2.83
C TYR A 224 -1.68 -11.70 2.50
N PHE A 225 -1.41 -10.82 3.45
CA PHE A 225 -1.66 -9.39 3.31
C PHE A 225 -0.56 -8.71 2.49
N VAL A 226 -0.96 -7.81 1.59
CA VAL A 226 -0.05 -7.00 0.79
C VAL A 226 0.59 -5.93 1.68
N ARG A 227 1.90 -6.03 1.91
CA ARG A 227 2.66 -5.12 2.76
C ARG A 227 3.70 -4.35 1.95
N PRO A 228 3.47 -3.06 1.70
CA PRO A 228 4.47 -2.20 1.06
C PRO A 228 5.69 -2.00 1.95
N LEU A 229 6.87 -1.91 1.33
CA LEU A 229 8.13 -1.60 2.02
C LEU A 229 8.31 -0.10 2.31
N PHE A 230 7.29 0.71 1.98
CA PHE A 230 7.21 2.15 2.18
C PHE A 230 5.91 2.52 2.91
N PRO A 231 5.90 3.60 3.71
CA PRO A 231 4.69 4.08 4.37
C PRO A 231 3.73 4.82 3.42
N ILE A 232 4.16 5.09 2.19
CA ILE A 232 3.39 5.75 1.13
C ILE A 232 3.61 4.96 -0.17
N TYR A 233 2.53 4.70 -0.91
CA TYR A 233 2.58 3.90 -2.13
C TYR A 233 1.73 4.49 -3.29
N PRO A 234 2.29 4.60 -4.51
CA PRO A 234 3.70 4.37 -4.84
C PRO A 234 4.60 5.40 -4.10
N PRO A 235 5.86 5.06 -3.78
CA PRO A 235 6.74 5.94 -3.02
C PRO A 235 7.36 7.05 -3.88
N ILE A 236 7.24 6.96 -5.20
CA ILE A 236 7.73 7.94 -6.16
C ILE A 236 6.70 8.10 -7.29
N CYS A 237 6.59 9.32 -7.80
CA CYS A 237 5.82 9.64 -8.99
C CYS A 237 6.73 9.99 -10.19
N GLN A 238 8.05 10.14 -9.94
CA GLN A 238 9.08 10.40 -10.94
C GLN A 238 10.20 9.36 -10.85
N ALA A 239 10.95 9.20 -11.94
CA ALA A 239 12.09 8.30 -11.96
C ALA A 239 13.32 8.90 -11.28
N PHE A 240 14.09 8.04 -10.63
CA PHE A 240 15.42 8.32 -10.09
C PHE A 240 16.40 7.22 -10.53
N HIS A 241 17.60 7.60 -10.92
CA HIS A 241 18.69 6.69 -11.32
C HIS A 241 19.78 6.60 -10.26
N THR A 242 19.94 7.63 -9.44
CA THR A 242 20.99 7.71 -8.43
C THR A 242 20.47 8.19 -7.09
N VAL A 243 21.22 7.92 -6.02
CA VAL A 243 20.90 8.43 -4.68
C VAL A 243 21.00 9.96 -4.68
N GLU A 244 21.96 10.49 -5.42
CA GLU A 244 22.27 11.90 -5.53
C GLU A 244 21.10 12.66 -6.18
N GLU A 245 20.49 12.10 -7.24
CA GLU A 245 19.25 12.64 -7.83
C GLU A 245 18.08 12.69 -6.84
N VAL A 246 17.93 11.67 -5.98
CA VAL A 246 16.91 11.66 -4.93
C VAL A 246 17.16 12.79 -3.93
N GLN A 247 18.41 13.00 -3.50
CA GLN A 247 18.75 14.06 -2.56
C GLN A 247 18.54 15.44 -3.16
N GLU A 248 18.94 15.65 -4.42
CA GLU A 248 18.77 16.92 -5.11
C GLU A 248 17.28 17.27 -5.27
N ALA A 249 16.45 16.31 -5.69
CA ALA A 249 15.00 16.51 -5.79
C ALA A 249 14.37 16.84 -4.44
N LEU A 250 14.81 16.17 -3.36
CA LEU A 250 14.34 16.45 -2.01
C LEU A 250 14.74 17.85 -1.54
N GLN A 251 15.98 18.28 -1.79
CA GLN A 251 16.48 19.62 -1.43
C GLN A 251 15.75 20.73 -2.19
N LYS A 252 15.39 20.49 -3.47
CA LYS A 252 14.55 21.42 -4.25
C LYS A 252 13.16 21.60 -3.64
N LEU A 253 12.60 20.54 -3.06
CA LEU A 253 11.33 20.61 -2.35
C LEU A 253 11.52 21.30 -0.99
N ASP A 254 12.49 20.90 -0.20
CA ASP A 254 12.78 21.47 1.12
C ASP A 254 14.30 21.43 1.37
N PRO A 255 15.00 22.59 1.41
CA PRO A 255 16.45 22.64 1.62
C PRO A 255 16.93 21.98 2.92
N ASN A 256 16.04 21.82 3.90
CA ASN A 256 16.35 21.20 5.19
C ASN A 256 16.00 19.71 5.23
N ALA A 257 15.27 19.20 4.24
CA ALA A 257 14.88 17.80 4.20
C ALA A 257 16.10 16.90 3.92
N LYS A 258 16.20 15.82 4.69
CA LYS A 258 17.28 14.84 4.61
C LYS A 258 16.70 13.43 4.61
N LEU A 259 17.10 12.63 3.63
CA LEU A 259 16.72 11.23 3.57
C LEU A 259 17.96 10.34 3.78
N PRO A 260 17.95 9.42 4.77
CA PRO A 260 19.06 8.49 4.96
C PRO A 260 19.36 7.70 3.68
N ARG A 261 20.65 7.45 3.41
CA ARG A 261 21.11 6.77 2.18
C ARG A 261 20.39 5.46 1.90
N ALA A 262 20.11 4.65 2.93
CA ALA A 262 19.38 3.40 2.80
C ALA A 262 17.95 3.57 2.23
N TRP A 263 17.25 4.65 2.60
CA TRP A 263 15.93 4.95 2.05
C TRP A 263 16.02 5.50 0.63
N ALA A 264 17.01 6.35 0.34
CA ALA A 264 17.24 6.83 -1.03
C ALA A 264 17.58 5.66 -1.98
N GLN A 265 18.40 4.72 -1.56
CA GLN A 265 18.70 3.49 -2.32
C GLN A 265 17.46 2.64 -2.58
N ARG A 266 16.51 2.60 -1.64
CA ARG A 266 15.22 1.91 -1.85
C ARG A 266 14.37 2.61 -2.91
N LEU A 267 14.35 3.95 -2.95
CA LEU A 267 13.64 4.70 -3.99
C LEU A 267 14.26 4.46 -5.38
N VAL A 268 15.59 4.45 -5.47
CA VAL A 268 16.30 4.11 -6.72
C VAL A 268 15.98 2.68 -7.15
N ALA A 269 16.04 1.70 -6.23
CA ALA A 269 15.67 0.32 -6.53
C ALA A 269 14.20 0.17 -6.96
N PHE A 270 13.29 0.96 -6.37
CA PHE A 270 11.89 0.99 -6.80
C PHE A 270 11.77 1.53 -8.22
N SER A 271 12.45 2.65 -8.51
CA SER A 271 12.53 3.26 -9.84
C SER A 271 13.07 2.30 -10.89
N GLU A 272 14.17 1.58 -10.61
CA GLU A 272 14.71 0.52 -11.46
C GLU A 272 13.71 -0.62 -11.68
N ALA A 273 13.02 -1.07 -10.62
CA ALA A 273 12.05 -2.16 -10.69
C ALA A 273 10.87 -1.82 -11.62
N VAL A 274 10.45 -0.55 -11.66
CA VAL A 274 9.41 -0.07 -12.59
C VAL A 274 9.96 0.37 -13.95
N GLY A 275 11.25 0.13 -14.20
CA GLY A 275 11.92 0.48 -15.46
C GLY A 275 12.02 1.99 -15.69
N HIS A 276 12.20 2.76 -14.62
CA HIS A 276 12.29 4.23 -14.62
C HIS A 276 11.06 4.90 -15.27
N ARG A 277 9.88 4.32 -15.06
CA ARG A 277 8.60 4.84 -15.54
C ARG A 277 7.66 5.10 -14.38
N GLU A 278 6.60 5.85 -14.66
CA GLU A 278 5.51 5.99 -13.70
C GLU A 278 4.91 4.62 -13.37
N PRO A 279 4.75 4.26 -12.08
CA PRO A 279 4.15 3.00 -11.69
C PRO A 279 2.64 3.00 -12.00
N LEU A 280 2.22 2.09 -12.88
CA LEU A 280 0.82 1.89 -13.25
C LEU A 280 0.32 0.51 -12.84
N VAL A 281 -0.97 0.46 -12.48
CA VAL A 281 -1.69 -0.79 -12.25
C VAL A 281 -1.79 -1.59 -13.55
N PRO A 282 -1.49 -2.90 -13.54
CA PRO A 282 -1.57 -3.72 -14.75
C PRO A 282 -2.97 -3.69 -15.38
N GLU A 283 -3.03 -3.49 -16.69
CA GLU A 283 -4.29 -3.32 -17.42
C GLU A 283 -5.26 -4.49 -17.25
N LYS A 284 -4.71 -5.70 -17.28
CA LYS A 284 -5.49 -6.94 -17.16
C LYS A 284 -6.14 -7.11 -15.77
N CYS A 285 -5.79 -6.30 -14.77
CA CYS A 285 -6.43 -6.29 -13.44
C CYS A 285 -7.62 -5.33 -13.34
N ARG A 286 -7.80 -4.44 -14.33
CA ARG A 286 -8.77 -3.32 -14.24
C ARG A 286 -10.22 -3.79 -14.22
N GLU A 287 -10.51 -4.96 -14.77
CA GLU A 287 -11.85 -5.57 -14.69
C GLU A 287 -12.17 -6.03 -13.27
N ALA A 288 -11.26 -6.75 -12.62
CA ALA A 288 -11.40 -7.14 -11.22
C ALA A 288 -11.57 -5.91 -10.30
N ILE A 289 -10.82 -4.83 -10.57
CA ILE A 289 -10.96 -3.57 -9.82
C ILE A 289 -12.35 -2.96 -10.00
N ARG A 290 -12.91 -2.97 -11.22
CA ARG A 290 -14.26 -2.46 -11.49
C ARG A 290 -15.32 -3.28 -10.75
N ALA A 291 -15.24 -4.61 -10.84
CA ALA A 291 -16.15 -5.49 -10.10
C ALA A 291 -16.06 -5.28 -8.58
N PHE A 292 -14.85 -5.08 -8.04
CA PHE A 292 -14.67 -4.75 -6.63
C PHE A 292 -15.31 -3.39 -6.25
N GLN A 293 -15.19 -2.38 -7.11
CA GLN A 293 -15.83 -1.08 -6.89
C GLN A 293 -17.37 -1.20 -6.90
N GLU A 294 -17.94 -2.02 -7.78
CA GLU A 294 -19.39 -2.25 -7.90
C GLU A 294 -20.03 -2.77 -6.60
N ILE A 295 -19.27 -3.44 -5.72
CA ILE A 295 -19.75 -3.85 -4.38
C ILE A 295 -20.21 -2.62 -3.58
N HIS A 296 -19.53 -1.49 -3.73
CA HIS A 296 -19.74 -0.30 -2.90
C HIS A 296 -20.52 0.82 -3.59
N LEU A 297 -20.85 0.66 -4.87
CA LEU A 297 -21.50 1.71 -5.68
C LEU A 297 -23.02 1.51 -5.85
N SER A 298 -23.59 0.38 -5.41
CA SER A 298 -25.03 0.17 -5.55
C SER A 298 -25.83 1.03 -4.57
N PRO A 299 -26.84 1.78 -5.04
CA PRO A 299 -27.74 2.55 -4.18
C PRO A 299 -28.67 1.64 -3.36
N ASP A 300 -28.97 0.44 -3.86
CA ASP A 300 -29.79 -0.56 -3.18
C ASP A 300 -28.91 -1.66 -2.59
N HIS A 301 -29.03 -1.85 -1.27
CA HIS A 301 -28.32 -2.86 -0.49
C HIS A 301 -29.15 -4.14 -0.38
N ASP A 302 -29.51 -4.74 -1.51
CA ASP A 302 -30.03 -6.11 -1.52
C ASP A 302 -28.90 -7.08 -1.11
N PRO A 303 -29.05 -7.83 0.01
CA PRO A 303 -28.01 -8.74 0.48
C PRO A 303 -27.63 -9.83 -0.53
N GLU A 304 -28.60 -10.34 -1.31
CA GLU A 304 -28.33 -11.39 -2.30
C GLU A 304 -27.53 -10.86 -3.50
N ASP A 305 -27.89 -9.68 -3.99
CA ASP A 305 -27.11 -8.99 -5.02
C ASP A 305 -25.71 -8.59 -4.53
N GLU A 306 -25.59 -8.14 -3.27
CA GLU A 306 -24.27 -7.83 -2.69
C GLU A 306 -23.38 -9.08 -2.65
N GLU A 307 -23.91 -10.22 -2.20
CA GLU A 307 -23.15 -11.48 -2.14
C GLU A 307 -22.74 -11.94 -3.55
N ARG A 308 -23.65 -11.86 -4.52
CA ARG A 308 -23.35 -12.14 -5.93
C ARG A 308 -22.24 -11.24 -6.48
N ARG A 309 -22.28 -9.94 -6.19
CA ARG A 309 -21.24 -8.98 -6.61
C ARG A 309 -19.90 -9.27 -5.95
N ARG A 310 -19.89 -9.64 -4.67
CA ARG A 310 -18.68 -10.05 -3.95
C ARG A 310 -18.08 -11.32 -4.53
N GLN A 311 -18.89 -12.33 -4.82
CA GLN A 311 -18.45 -13.58 -5.44
C GLN A 311 -17.83 -13.31 -6.82
N ARG A 312 -18.53 -12.55 -7.68
CA ARG A 312 -18.02 -12.15 -9.01
C ARG A 312 -16.68 -11.40 -8.92
N ALA A 313 -16.55 -10.45 -8.00
CA ALA A 313 -15.30 -9.71 -7.80
C ALA A 313 -14.15 -10.62 -7.34
N ALA A 314 -14.44 -11.60 -6.47
CA ALA A 314 -13.46 -12.58 -6.01
C ALA A 314 -13.00 -13.50 -7.16
N GLU A 315 -13.93 -13.95 -8.00
CA GLU A 315 -13.65 -14.79 -9.17
C GLU A 315 -12.77 -14.08 -10.21
N LEU A 316 -13.07 -12.82 -10.52
CA LEU A 316 -12.25 -12.01 -11.43
C LEU A 316 -10.86 -11.70 -10.85
N GLY A 317 -10.74 -11.59 -9.54
CA GLY A 317 -9.47 -11.37 -8.85
C GLY A 317 -8.63 -12.64 -8.66
N ALA A 318 -9.25 -13.82 -8.64
CA ALA A 318 -8.57 -15.08 -8.31
C ALA A 318 -7.39 -15.43 -9.23
N PRO A 319 -7.47 -15.30 -10.58
CA PRO A 319 -6.32 -15.54 -11.45
C PRO A 319 -5.11 -14.64 -11.15
N TRP A 320 -5.35 -13.43 -10.61
CA TRP A 320 -4.30 -12.53 -10.16
C TRP A 320 -3.70 -13.00 -8.85
N ALA A 321 -4.56 -13.31 -7.87
CA ALA A 321 -4.11 -13.79 -6.57
C ALA A 321 -3.25 -15.04 -6.72
N CYS A 322 -3.68 -16.04 -7.51
CA CYS A 322 -2.92 -17.27 -7.71
C CYS A 322 -1.55 -17.05 -8.37
N GLN A 323 -1.36 -16.02 -9.19
CA GLN A 323 -0.04 -15.74 -9.79
C GLN A 323 1.01 -15.33 -8.73
N TRP A 324 0.58 -14.69 -7.65
CA TRP A 324 1.48 -14.03 -6.70
C TRP A 324 1.51 -14.67 -5.31
N LEU A 325 0.42 -15.32 -4.92
CA LEU A 325 0.31 -15.98 -3.63
C LEU A 325 1.08 -17.31 -3.64
N PRO A 326 1.76 -17.66 -2.54
CA PRO A 326 2.53 -18.90 -2.47
C PRO A 326 1.62 -20.14 -2.46
N PRO A 327 2.17 -21.32 -2.76
CA PRO A 327 1.45 -22.58 -2.63
C PRO A 327 0.82 -22.76 -1.24
N GLY A 328 -0.40 -23.29 -1.21
CA GLY A 328 -1.18 -23.48 0.00
C GLY A 328 -1.89 -22.21 0.52
N ALA A 329 -1.76 -21.06 -0.15
CA ALA A 329 -2.64 -19.92 0.11
C ALA A 329 -4.09 -20.24 -0.28
N GLN A 330 -5.07 -19.66 0.40
CA GLN A 330 -6.49 -19.87 0.09
C GLN A 330 -7.02 -18.79 -0.84
N VAL A 331 -7.54 -19.20 -2.00
CA VAL A 331 -8.20 -18.33 -2.98
C VAL A 331 -9.52 -19.00 -3.37
N LEU A 332 -10.64 -18.28 -3.25
CA LEU A 332 -11.99 -18.86 -3.47
C LEU A 332 -12.24 -20.12 -2.62
N GLY A 333 -11.75 -20.11 -1.37
CA GLY A 333 -11.84 -21.24 -0.46
C GLY A 333 -10.99 -22.47 -0.84
N LYS A 334 -10.23 -22.41 -1.94
CA LYS A 334 -9.37 -23.50 -2.42
C LYS A 334 -7.90 -23.16 -2.22
N CYS A 335 -7.08 -24.18 -1.94
CA CYS A 335 -5.63 -24.00 -1.83
C CYS A 335 -5.00 -23.79 -3.21
N VAL A 336 -4.12 -22.81 -3.32
CA VAL A 336 -3.20 -22.63 -4.46
C VAL A 336 -2.34 -23.90 -4.60
N PRO A 337 -2.32 -24.56 -5.78
CA PRO A 337 -1.58 -25.80 -5.99
C PRO A 337 -0.07 -25.67 -5.76
N LYS A 338 0.59 -26.79 -5.43
CA LYS A 338 2.06 -26.83 -5.20
C LYS A 338 2.88 -26.75 -6.49
N ASP A 339 2.29 -27.20 -7.57
CA ASP A 339 2.83 -27.29 -8.93
C ASP A 339 2.52 -26.05 -9.77
N GLN A 340 1.88 -25.03 -9.19
CA GLN A 340 1.59 -23.80 -9.91
C GLN A 340 2.89 -23.03 -10.24
N GLU A 341 3.14 -22.80 -11.53
CA GLU A 341 4.22 -21.92 -11.98
C GLU A 341 3.93 -20.47 -11.58
N HIS A 342 4.70 -19.96 -10.62
CA HIS A 342 4.66 -18.54 -10.25
C HIS A 342 5.63 -17.74 -11.14
N LYS A 343 5.13 -16.68 -11.80
CA LYS A 343 5.95 -15.83 -12.67
C LYS A 343 7.18 -15.25 -11.95
N THR A 344 7.00 -14.83 -10.70
CA THR A 344 8.02 -14.50 -9.71
C THR A 344 7.27 -14.31 -8.40
N PRO A 345 7.40 -15.19 -7.39
CA PRO A 345 6.60 -15.09 -6.17
C PRO A 345 6.98 -13.82 -5.40
N LEU A 346 5.97 -13.15 -4.81
CA LEU A 346 6.24 -12.10 -3.83
C LEU A 346 6.87 -12.73 -2.59
N ALA A 347 7.88 -12.08 -2.02
CA ALA A 347 8.52 -12.57 -0.82
C ALA A 347 7.52 -12.61 0.34
N VAL A 348 7.46 -13.75 1.02
CA VAL A 348 6.62 -13.93 2.20
C VAL A 348 7.46 -13.65 3.44
N ILE A 349 7.03 -12.69 4.24
CA ILE A 349 7.60 -12.45 5.55
C ILE A 349 6.72 -13.13 6.60
N SER A 350 7.37 -13.72 7.60
CA SER A 350 6.68 -14.15 8.82
C SER A 350 6.31 -12.92 9.65
N GLU A 351 5.30 -13.05 10.50
CA GLU A 351 5.02 -12.02 11.50
C GLU A 351 6.30 -11.72 12.28
N PRO A 352 6.68 -10.44 12.45
CA PRO A 352 7.85 -10.11 13.23
C PRO A 352 7.61 -10.63 14.64
N THR A 353 8.36 -11.65 15.04
CA THR A 353 8.48 -12.04 16.44
C THR A 353 9.03 -10.80 17.14
N ARG A 354 8.19 -10.07 17.89
CA ARG A 354 8.66 -8.97 18.73
C ARG A 354 9.47 -9.58 19.87
N GLY A 355 10.72 -9.95 19.60
CA GLY A 355 11.74 -10.04 20.63
C GLY A 355 11.99 -8.65 21.21
N PRO A 356 12.58 -8.55 22.42
CA PRO A 356 13.00 -7.27 22.97
C PRO A 356 13.83 -6.53 21.92
N LEU A 357 13.43 -5.30 21.58
CA LEU A 357 14.20 -4.44 20.70
C LEU A 357 15.52 -4.10 21.43
N GLU A 358 16.55 -4.88 21.18
CA GLU A 358 17.93 -4.54 21.56
C GLU A 358 18.26 -3.19 20.90
N PRO A 359 18.65 -2.16 21.68
CA PRO A 359 19.09 -0.91 21.11
C PRO A 359 20.36 -1.16 20.31
N LEU A 360 20.32 -0.90 19.00
CA LEU A 360 21.53 -0.82 18.18
C LEU A 360 22.34 0.40 18.67
N SER A 361 23.18 0.20 19.68
CA SER A 361 24.16 1.19 20.10
C SER A 361 25.21 1.32 19.00
N GLY A 362 25.18 2.44 18.29
CA GLY A 362 26.34 2.87 17.53
C GLY A 362 27.37 3.47 18.49
N SER A 363 28.62 3.04 18.39
CA SER A 363 29.83 3.88 18.48
C SER A 363 31.05 3.00 18.73
N GLU A 364 31.91 2.85 17.72
CA GLU A 364 33.35 2.77 17.97
C GLU A 364 34.07 3.72 17.02
N HIS A 365 34.33 4.93 17.50
CA HIS A 365 35.51 5.71 17.16
C HIS A 365 36.33 5.90 18.43
N THR A 366 37.45 5.17 18.48
CA THR A 366 38.76 5.56 19.03
C THR A 366 38.81 6.73 20.02
N ARG A 367 39.23 6.47 21.27
CA ARG A 367 40.56 6.88 21.79
C ARG A 367 40.83 6.42 23.23
N SER A 368 42.11 6.16 23.45
CA SER A 368 42.83 5.78 24.67
C SER A 368 42.67 6.72 25.87
N GLY A 369 42.83 6.18 27.09
CA GLY A 369 43.14 6.98 28.28
C GLY A 369 43.32 6.20 29.59
N ARG A 370 44.56 5.75 29.83
CA ARG A 370 45.20 5.25 31.07
C ARG A 370 44.54 5.50 32.46
N HIS A 371 44.64 4.45 33.29
CA HIS A 371 45.00 4.36 34.72
C HIS A 371 44.37 5.32 35.76
N ARG A 372 43.73 4.73 36.79
CA ARG A 372 44.27 4.72 38.18
C ARG A 372 43.56 3.70 39.10
N ARG A 373 44.34 3.29 40.11
CA ARG A 373 44.18 2.21 41.11
C ARG A 373 42.99 2.36 42.08
N SER A 374 42.50 1.23 42.59
CA SER A 374 41.68 1.04 43.81
C SER A 374 42.39 1.53 45.09
N PRO A 375 41.73 1.65 46.28
CA PRO A 375 41.39 0.45 47.10
C PRO A 375 40.18 0.53 48.10
N ARG A 376 39.68 -0.68 48.48
CA ARG A 376 39.20 -1.16 49.82
C ARG A 376 37.96 -0.51 50.51
N HIS A 377 36.83 -1.23 50.66
CA HIS A 377 36.35 -2.07 51.80
C HIS A 377 35.35 -1.32 52.74
N PRO A 378 34.61 -1.97 53.68
CA PRO A 378 33.62 -3.05 53.53
C PRO A 378 32.33 -2.84 54.38
N GLY A 379 31.36 -3.76 54.27
CA GLY A 379 30.54 -4.18 55.42
C GLY A 379 29.06 -3.76 55.45
N SER A 380 28.15 -4.72 55.38
CA SER A 380 27.42 -5.19 56.57
C SER A 380 26.40 -6.27 56.20
N ALA A 381 26.41 -7.33 57.02
CA ALA A 381 25.51 -8.47 56.96
C ALA A 381 24.17 -8.14 57.62
N GLY A 382 23.08 -8.78 57.18
CA GLY A 382 21.76 -8.56 57.77
C GLY A 382 20.69 -9.58 57.39
N LYS A 383 20.83 -10.81 57.91
CA LYS A 383 19.78 -11.74 58.39
C LYS A 383 18.51 -12.04 57.57
N GLN A 384 18.42 -13.33 57.23
CA GLN A 384 17.26 -14.23 57.14
C GLN A 384 15.93 -13.78 57.80
N LYS A 385 14.81 -14.06 57.11
CA LYS A 385 13.64 -14.82 57.63
C LYS A 385 12.66 -15.21 56.49
N LYS A 386 12.57 -16.51 56.19
CA LYS A 386 11.36 -17.22 55.74
C LYS A 386 10.81 -17.99 56.98
N PRO A 387 9.65 -18.68 56.97
CA PRO A 387 8.50 -18.67 56.05
C PRO A 387 7.15 -18.49 56.81
N GLY A 388 6.03 -18.45 56.09
CA GLY A 388 4.70 -18.49 56.70
C GLY A 388 3.63 -18.99 55.72
N THR A 389 3.41 -20.30 55.69
CA THR A 389 2.22 -20.97 55.16
C THR A 389 0.99 -20.68 56.02
N ARG A 390 -0.18 -20.37 55.43
CA ARG A 390 -1.48 -20.83 55.96
C ARG A 390 -2.64 -20.75 54.95
N LYS A 391 -3.20 -21.94 54.70
CA LYS A 391 -4.61 -22.37 54.64
C LYS A 391 -5.65 -21.59 53.82
N GLU A 392 -6.21 -22.33 52.86
CA GLU A 392 -7.64 -22.61 52.61
C GLU A 392 -8.67 -21.96 53.54
N LEU A 393 -9.72 -21.38 52.94
CA LEU A 393 -11.10 -21.71 53.30
C LEU A 393 -12.12 -21.25 52.23
N ASN A 394 -12.97 -22.22 51.86
CA ASN A 394 -14.24 -22.21 51.13
C ASN A 394 -15.01 -20.89 50.99
N ARG A 395 -15.50 -20.62 49.78
CA ARG A 395 -16.94 -20.72 49.43
C ARG A 395 -17.14 -20.78 47.92
#